data_AF-A0A6N7G527-F1
#
_entry.id   AF-A0A6N7G527-F1
#
_cell.length_a   1.000
_cell.length_b   1.000
_cell.length_c   1.000
_cell.angle_alpha   90.00
_cell.angle_beta   90.00
_cell.angle_gamma   90.00
#
_symmetry.space_group_name_H-M   'P 1'
#
loop_
_entity.id
_entity.type
_entity.pdbx_description
1 polymer ?
#
loop_
_entity_poly.entity_id
_entity_poly.type
_entity_poly.pdbx_seq_one_letter_code
_entity_poly.pdbx_strand_id
1 'polypeptide(L)'
;MEVVEDGMATSARLRHPAGGPELTLRLDPEYARLAGGFDSFVIAAASKAMLDALADHLDGLGEPHGGVHLIAHGWLLPLLHDPDGRELRVIAASDGQLTATVGDQRNGNVYRTLNGAASVTAVDQPPARCCSANDTNWT
;
A
#
# COMPACT_ATOMS: atom_id res chain seq x y z
N MET A 1 12.60 -10.87 3.09
CA MET A 1 13.49 -11.76 2.31
C MET A 1 13.73 -11.10 0.97
N GLU A 2 14.98 -10.86 0.62
CA GLU A 2 15.38 -10.30 -0.67
C GLU A 2 15.56 -11.43 -1.67
N VAL A 3 15.08 -11.24 -2.90
CA VAL A 3 15.31 -12.17 -4.02
C VAL A 3 16.29 -11.50 -4.95
N VAL A 4 17.39 -12.20 -5.21
CA VAL A 4 18.49 -11.74 -6.05
C VAL A 4 18.52 -12.60 -7.31
N GLU A 5 18.47 -11.96 -8.48
CA GLU A 5 18.67 -12.58 -9.79
C GLU A 5 19.88 -11.90 -10.44
N ASP A 6 20.80 -12.69 -11.00
CA ASP A 6 22.05 -12.20 -11.62
C ASP A 6 22.88 -11.24 -10.74
N GLY A 7 22.82 -11.40 -9.42
CA GLY A 7 23.54 -10.56 -8.46
C GLY A 7 22.88 -9.21 -8.16
N MET A 8 21.69 -8.95 -8.72
CA MET A 8 20.89 -7.76 -8.44
C MET A 8 19.62 -8.13 -7.67
N ALA A 9 19.30 -7.34 -6.64
CA ALA A 9 18.04 -7.49 -5.92
C ALA A 9 16.87 -7.13 -6.84
N THR A 10 16.08 -8.12 -7.25
CA THR A 10 14.92 -7.91 -8.14
C THR A 10 13.62 -7.76 -7.39
N SER A 11 13.55 -8.26 -6.15
CA SER A 11 12.40 -8.03 -5.28
C SER A 11 12.73 -8.14 -3.80
N ALA A 12 11.93 -7.45 -2.97
CA ALA A 12 11.96 -7.55 -1.53
C ALA A 12 10.59 -7.95 -1.00
N ARG A 13 10.55 -8.96 -0.12
CA ARG A 13 9.34 -9.41 0.56
C ARG A 13 9.35 -8.98 2.02
N LEU A 14 8.32 -8.24 2.42
CA LEU A 14 8.10 -7.76 3.79
C LEU A 14 6.95 -8.52 4.41
N ARG A 15 7.20 -9.06 5.60
CA ARG A 15 6.20 -9.73 6.43
C ARG A 15 5.98 -8.90 7.68
N HIS A 16 4.74 -8.49 7.91
CA HIS A 16 4.41 -7.76 9.12
C HIS A 16 4.45 -8.71 10.34
N PRO A 17 5.12 -8.34 11.45
CA PRO A 17 5.31 -9.23 12.60
C PRO A 17 3.99 -9.60 13.31
N ALA A 18 2.97 -8.75 13.23
CA ALA A 18 1.64 -9.06 13.76
C ALA A 18 0.75 -9.87 12.80
N GLY A 19 1.32 -10.37 11.69
CA GLY A 19 0.57 -11.02 10.61
C GLY A 19 -0.07 -10.01 9.64
N GLY A 20 -0.77 -10.51 8.63
CA GLY A 20 -1.34 -9.73 7.53
C GLY A 20 -0.88 -10.20 6.15
N PRO A 21 -1.26 -9.48 5.06
CA PRO A 21 -0.74 -9.74 3.72
C PRO A 21 0.79 -9.59 3.69
N GLU A 22 1.46 -10.44 2.91
CA GLU A 22 2.87 -10.23 2.55
C GLU A 22 2.95 -9.13 1.50
N LEU A 23 3.80 -8.12 1.73
CA LEU A 23 4.08 -7.07 0.76
C LEU A 23 5.32 -7.46 -0.04
N THR A 24 5.20 -7.54 -1.36
CA THR A 24 6.34 -7.75 -2.26
C THR A 24 6.57 -6.50 -3.08
N LEU A 25 7.77 -5.95 -2.99
CA LEU A 25 8.26 -4.86 -3.82
C LEU A 25 9.12 -5.44 -4.93
N ARG A 26 8.92 -5.02 -6.18
CA ARG A 26 9.73 -5.42 -7.33
C ARG A 26 10.53 -4.23 -7.83
N LEU A 27 11.80 -4.44 -8.13
CA LEU A 27 12.64 -3.44 -8.76
C LEU A 27 12.23 -3.33 -10.24
N ASP A 28 11.42 -2.33 -10.54
CA ASP A 28 11.00 -1.98 -11.90
C ASP A 28 10.85 -0.46 -12.03
N PRO A 29 11.91 0.27 -12.40
CA PRO A 29 11.91 1.73 -12.40
C PRO A 29 10.90 2.35 -13.37
N GLU A 30 10.61 1.69 -14.50
CA GLU A 30 9.65 2.21 -15.48
C GLU A 30 8.23 2.16 -14.95
N TYR A 31 7.82 1.01 -14.42
CA TYR A 31 6.52 0.89 -13.76
C TYR A 31 6.45 1.75 -12.52
N ALA A 32 7.55 1.87 -11.77
CA ALA A 32 7.59 2.70 -10.60
C ALA A 32 7.26 4.16 -10.93
N ARG A 33 7.90 4.71 -11.97
CA ARG A 33 7.63 6.05 -12.46
C ARG A 33 6.19 6.22 -12.96
N LEU A 34 5.62 5.21 -13.62
CA LEU A 34 4.26 5.25 -14.14
C LEU A 34 3.19 5.20 -13.03
N ALA A 35 3.47 4.48 -11.94
CA ALA A 35 2.63 4.41 -10.76
C ALA A 35 2.78 5.62 -9.82
N GLY A 36 3.67 6.57 -10.15
CA GLY A 36 3.87 7.78 -9.36
C GLY A 36 2.60 8.63 -9.27
N GLY A 37 2.25 9.05 -8.06
CA GLY A 37 1.05 9.85 -7.79
C GLY A 37 -0.25 9.06 -7.60
N PHE A 38 -0.20 7.72 -7.54
CA PHE A 38 -1.35 6.90 -7.21
C PHE A 38 -1.15 6.16 -5.88
N ASP A 39 -2.12 6.29 -4.98
CA ASP A 39 -2.13 5.59 -3.69
C ASP A 39 -2.72 4.19 -3.86
N SER A 40 -1.89 3.24 -4.28
CA SER A 40 -2.35 1.88 -4.61
C SER A 40 -2.89 1.11 -3.39
N PHE A 41 -2.45 1.46 -2.17
CA PHE A 41 -2.93 0.88 -0.93
C PHE A 41 -2.74 1.83 0.27
N VAL A 42 -3.40 1.50 1.37
CA VAL A 42 -3.28 2.19 2.66
C VAL A 42 -2.87 1.17 3.72
N ILE A 43 -1.98 1.57 4.63
CA ILE A 43 -1.54 0.72 5.74
C ILE A 43 -2.45 0.95 6.95
N ALA A 44 -2.88 -0.15 7.56
CA ALA A 44 -3.68 -0.14 8.77
C ALA A 44 -2.79 -0.08 10.02
N ALA A 45 -2.99 0.93 10.87
CA ALA A 45 -2.52 0.95 12.25
C ALA A 45 -3.64 0.52 13.20
N ALA A 46 -3.29 -0.15 14.31
CA ALA A 46 -4.30 -0.69 15.22
C ALA A 46 -5.03 0.40 16.04
N SER A 47 -4.45 1.60 16.17
CA SER A 47 -5.05 2.69 16.93
C SER A 47 -4.45 4.05 16.55
N LYS A 48 -5.11 5.13 16.95
CA LYS A 48 -4.57 6.49 16.87
C LYS A 48 -3.22 6.61 17.60
N ALA A 49 -3.09 6.00 18.78
CA ALA A 49 -1.85 6.06 19.56
C ALA A 49 -0.65 5.47 18.80
N MET A 50 -0.87 4.45 17.95
CA MET A 50 0.18 3.92 17.07
C MET A 50 0.51 4.88 15.92
N LEU A 51 -0.46 5.64 15.40
CA LEU A 51 -0.19 6.69 14.43
C LEU A 51 0.63 7.82 15.05
N ASP A 52 0.30 8.22 16.28
CA ASP A 52 1.04 9.25 17.01
C ASP A 52 2.50 8.78 17.24
N ALA A 53 2.70 7.54 17.70
CA ALA A 53 4.03 6.96 17.88
C ALA A 53 4.81 6.82 16.56
N LEU A 54 4.12 6.53 15.44
CA LEU A 54 4.75 6.49 14.12
C LEU A 54 5.17 7.89 13.67
N ALA A 55 4.35 8.91 13.89
CA ALA A 55 4.71 10.30 13.60
C ALA A 55 5.94 10.72 14.41
N ASP A 56 5.98 10.48 15.72
CA ASP A 56 7.14 10.79 16.56
C ASP A 56 8.42 10.08 16.07
N HIS A 57 8.28 8.83 15.58
CA HIS A 57 9.40 8.09 15.02
C HIS A 57 9.92 8.71 13.72
N LEU A 58 9.02 9.12 12.81
CA LEU A 58 9.37 9.76 11.55
C LEU A 58 9.99 11.14 11.76
N ASP A 59 9.49 11.93 12.71
CA ASP A 59 10.13 13.17 13.16
C ASP A 59 11.57 12.91 13.62
N GLY A 60 11.81 11.83 14.36
CA GLY A 60 13.13 11.39 14.79
C GLY A 60 14.06 10.96 13.64
N LEU A 61 13.50 10.51 12.52
CA LEU A 61 14.24 10.18 11.30
C LEU A 61 14.43 11.39 10.37
N GLY A 62 13.74 12.50 10.63
CA GLY A 62 13.70 13.67 9.75
C GLY A 62 12.85 13.45 8.49
N GLU A 63 11.96 12.46 8.51
CA GLU A 63 11.08 12.13 7.38
C GLU A 63 9.84 13.03 7.39
N PRO A 64 9.57 13.80 6.31
CA PRO A 64 8.41 14.69 6.26
C PRO A 64 7.07 13.93 6.33
N HIS A 65 6.14 14.44 7.13
CA HIS A 65 4.76 13.97 7.17
C HIS A 65 3.77 15.08 7.56
N GLY A 66 2.49 14.85 7.29
CA GLY A 66 1.43 15.80 7.57
C GLY A 66 0.95 15.82 9.03
N GLY A 67 1.42 14.89 9.88
CA GLY A 67 0.90 14.68 11.23
C GLY A 67 -0.44 13.93 11.23
N VAL A 68 -0.96 13.59 12.42
CA VAL A 68 -2.18 12.78 12.54
C VAL A 68 -3.44 13.64 12.47
N HIS A 69 -4.31 13.37 11.50
CA HIS A 69 -5.56 14.08 11.25
C HIS A 69 -6.79 13.21 11.54
N LEU A 70 -7.86 13.85 12.01
CA LEU A 70 -9.18 13.21 12.09
C LEU A 70 -9.78 13.12 10.68
N ILE A 71 -10.31 11.96 10.33
CA ILE A 71 -11.06 11.70 9.10
C ILE A 71 -12.46 11.18 9.45
N ALA A 72 -13.35 11.10 8.46
CA ALA A 72 -14.75 10.67 8.66
C ALA A 72 -14.88 9.34 9.43
N HIS A 73 -13.93 8.42 9.21
CA HIS A 73 -13.89 7.12 9.86
C HIS A 73 -12.51 6.85 10.47
N GLY A 74 -12.13 7.66 11.47
CA GLY A 74 -10.93 7.43 12.27
C GLY A 74 -9.86 8.47 12.06
N TRP A 75 -8.63 8.02 11.88
CA TRP A 75 -7.44 8.87 11.87
C TRP A 75 -6.55 8.53 10.69
N LEU A 76 -5.84 9.53 10.16
CA LEU A 76 -4.95 9.43 9.01
C LEU A 76 -3.62 10.12 9.31
N LEU A 77 -2.52 9.49 8.94
CA LEU A 77 -1.20 10.11 8.80
C LEU A 77 -0.89 10.24 7.29
N PRO A 78 -0.99 11.45 6.69
CA PRO A 78 -0.76 11.69 5.27
C PRO A 78 0.64 12.24 4.99
N LEU A 79 0.94 12.43 3.70
CA LEU A 79 2.15 13.09 3.18
C LEU A 79 3.49 12.42 3.49
N LEU A 80 3.48 11.17 3.97
CA LEU A 80 4.68 10.34 3.98
C LEU A 80 4.94 9.85 2.55
N HIS A 81 6.18 9.93 2.07
CA HIS A 81 6.51 9.49 0.71
C HIS A 81 7.53 8.35 0.71
N ASP A 82 7.33 7.35 -0.15
CA ASP A 82 8.36 6.35 -0.43
C ASP A 82 9.51 6.96 -1.26
N PRO A 83 10.67 6.28 -1.37
CA PRO A 83 11.79 6.77 -2.19
C PRO A 83 11.48 6.96 -3.68
N ASP A 84 10.40 6.37 -4.19
CA ASP A 84 9.93 6.55 -5.57
C ASP A 84 8.95 7.73 -5.71
N GLY A 85 8.62 8.42 -4.62
CA GLY A 85 7.75 9.60 -4.59
C GLY A 85 6.25 9.29 -4.49
N ARG A 86 5.85 8.08 -4.09
CA ARG A 86 4.43 7.76 -3.82
C ARG A 86 4.05 8.14 -2.42
N GLU A 87 2.86 8.69 -2.25
CA GLU A 87 2.32 8.91 -0.92
C GLU A 87 1.94 7.56 -0.27
N LEU A 88 2.44 7.34 0.94
CA LEU A 88 2.08 6.24 1.80
C LEU A 88 1.13 6.78 2.87
N ARG A 89 -0.10 6.26 2.89
CA ARG A 89 -1.07 6.62 3.92
C ARG A 89 -1.17 5.54 4.98
N VAL A 90 -1.22 5.97 6.23
CA VAL A 90 -1.48 5.08 7.36
C VAL A 90 -2.74 5.54 8.09
N ILE A 91 -3.70 4.64 8.29
CA ILE A 91 -4.98 4.94 8.93
C ILE A 91 -5.25 4.08 10.15
N ALA A 92 -6.03 4.59 11.08
CA ALA A 92 -6.58 3.84 12.20
C ALA A 92 -8.08 4.08 12.29
N ALA A 93 -8.88 3.01 12.31
CA ALA A 93 -10.33 3.12 12.47
C ALA A 93 -10.71 3.56 13.88
N SER A 94 -11.80 4.32 14.01
CA SER A 94 -12.33 4.78 15.31
C SER A 94 -12.75 3.64 16.23
N ASP A 95 -13.22 2.53 15.67
CA ASP A 95 -13.69 1.33 16.38
C ASP A 95 -12.63 0.22 16.47
N GLY A 96 -11.41 0.48 15.96
CA GLY A 96 -10.31 -0.48 15.91
C GLY A 96 -10.52 -1.64 14.92
N GLN A 97 -11.59 -1.62 14.12
CA GLN A 97 -11.87 -2.68 13.15
C GLN A 97 -11.67 -2.16 11.72
N LEU A 98 -10.59 -2.60 11.08
CA LEU A 98 -10.34 -2.35 9.66
C LEU A 98 -10.69 -3.61 8.85
N THR A 99 -11.69 -3.49 7.98
CA THR A 99 -11.99 -4.50 6.95
C THR A 99 -11.32 -4.08 5.65
N ALA A 100 -10.53 -4.96 5.05
CA ALA A 100 -9.91 -4.68 3.76
C ALA A 100 -10.89 -5.05 2.65
N THR A 101 -11.16 -4.15 1.72
CA THR A 101 -11.98 -4.43 0.53
C THR A 101 -11.13 -4.40 -0.71
N VAL A 102 -11.16 -5.46 -1.50
CA VAL A 102 -10.69 -5.47 -2.88
C VAL A 102 -11.80 -4.89 -3.75
N GLY A 103 -11.51 -3.79 -4.44
CA GLY A 103 -12.46 -3.09 -5.29
C GLY A 103 -11.78 -2.30 -6.40
N ASP A 104 -12.58 -1.83 -7.36
CA ASP A 104 -12.15 -0.91 -8.40
C ASP A 104 -12.41 0.53 -7.94
N GLN A 105 -11.32 1.26 -7.68
CA GLN A 105 -11.36 2.66 -7.25
C GLN A 105 -11.99 3.59 -8.31
N ARG A 106 -12.04 3.20 -9.59
CA ARG A 106 -12.57 4.03 -10.68
C ARG A 106 -14.10 4.11 -10.70
N ASN A 107 -14.77 3.07 -10.20
CA ASN A 107 -16.24 2.99 -10.20
C ASN A 107 -16.82 2.70 -8.80
N GLY A 108 -15.98 2.49 -7.78
CA GLY A 108 -16.40 2.20 -6.41
C GLY A 108 -16.91 0.77 -6.20
N ASN A 109 -16.73 -0.13 -7.18
CA ASN A 109 -17.20 -1.51 -7.05
C ASN A 109 -16.32 -2.29 -6.08
N VAL A 110 -16.93 -2.88 -5.06
CA VAL A 110 -16.26 -3.82 -4.16
C VAL A 110 -16.43 -5.23 -4.69
N TYR A 111 -15.33 -5.90 -5.02
CA TYR A 111 -15.30 -7.28 -5.48
C TYR A 111 -15.24 -8.27 -4.31
N ARG A 112 -14.54 -7.92 -3.23
CA ARG A 112 -14.35 -8.81 -2.09
C ARG A 112 -14.03 -8.07 -0.81
N THR A 113 -14.67 -8.44 0.30
CA THR A 113 -14.23 -8.03 1.64
C THR A 113 -13.37 -9.14 2.25
N LEU A 114 -12.22 -8.76 2.77
CA LEU A 114 -11.24 -9.63 3.39
C LEU A 114 -11.24 -9.36 4.89
N ASN A 115 -11.54 -10.43 5.64
CA ASN A 115 -11.46 -10.46 7.09
C ASN A 115 -10.25 -11.32 7.48
N GLY A 116 -9.35 -10.80 8.34
CA GLY A 116 -8.16 -11.51 8.80
C GLY A 116 -6.96 -11.47 7.84
N ALA A 117 -5.94 -12.31 8.09
CA ALA A 117 -4.69 -12.36 7.35
C ALA A 117 -4.86 -12.97 5.94
N ALA A 118 -5.44 -12.20 5.02
CA ALA A 118 -5.50 -12.52 3.60
C ALA A 118 -4.36 -11.81 2.85
N SER A 119 -3.68 -12.50 1.95
CA SER A 119 -2.77 -11.88 0.98
C SER A 119 -3.57 -11.28 -0.17
N VAL A 120 -3.26 -10.03 -0.52
CA VAL A 120 -3.81 -9.36 -1.70
C VAL A 120 -2.65 -8.98 -2.59
N THR A 121 -2.64 -9.52 -3.80
CA THR A 121 -1.76 -9.02 -4.85
C THR A 121 -2.54 -7.94 -5.59
N ALA A 122 -2.28 -6.67 -5.27
CA ALA A 122 -2.72 -5.57 -6.11
C ALA A 122 -1.81 -5.51 -7.33
N VAL A 123 -2.33 -5.92 -8.49
CA VAL A 123 -1.67 -5.64 -9.77
C VAL A 123 -2.22 -4.30 -10.22
N ASP A 124 -1.47 -3.23 -10.01
CA ASP A 124 -1.77 -1.96 -10.66
C ASP A 124 -1.52 -2.15 -12.16
N GLN A 125 -2.60 -2.29 -12.93
CA GLN A 125 -2.50 -2.19 -14.38
C GLN A 125 -2.60 -0.71 -14.74
N PRO A 126 -1.58 -0.11 -15.38
CA PRO A 126 -1.70 1.24 -15.90
C PRO A 126 -2.95 1.33 -16.77
N PRO A 127 -3.62 2.49 -16.88
CA PRO A 127 -4.78 2.64 -17.74
C PRO A 127 -4.42 2.06 -19.11
N ALA A 128 -5.10 0.97 -19.47
CA ALA A 128 -4.80 0.24 -20.67
C ALA A 128 -4.77 1.25 -21.82
N ARG A 129 -3.63 1.36 -22.51
CA ARG A 129 -3.73 1.75 -23.92
C ARG A 129 -4.67 0.73 -24.51
N CYS A 130 -5.86 1.17 -24.92
CA CYS A 130 -6.86 0.33 -25.54
C CYS A 130 -6.18 -0.57 -26.58
N CYS A 131 -6.01 -1.84 -26.26
CA CYS A 131 -5.65 -2.87 -27.20
C CYS A 131 -6.53 -4.08 -26.91
N SER A 132 -7.16 -4.53 -27.97
CA SER A 132 -8.24 -5.51 -28.07
C SER A 132 -8.02 -6.78 -27.26
N ALA A 133 -9.11 -7.27 -26.68
CA ALA A 133 -9.24 -8.61 -26.14
C ALA A 133 -8.65 -9.65 -27.11
N ASN A 134 -7.60 -10.38 -26.70
CA ASN A 134 -7.45 -11.81 -27.04
C ASN A 134 -6.25 -12.58 -26.45
N ASP A 135 -5.45 -12.08 -25.51
CA ASP A 135 -4.36 -12.90 -24.97
C ASP A 135 -4.64 -13.38 -23.54
N THR A 136 -5.50 -14.40 -23.44
CA THR A 136 -5.58 -15.27 -22.26
C THR A 136 -4.55 -16.40 -22.39
N ASN A 137 -3.38 -16.25 -21.76
CA ASN A 137 -2.60 -17.38 -21.24
C ASN A 137 -1.50 -16.89 -20.28
N TRP A 138 -1.74 -17.06 -18.99
CA TRP A 138 -0.69 -17.04 -17.96
C TRP A 138 -0.81 -18.36 -17.20
N THR A 139 0.04 -19.33 -17.56
CA THR A 139 0.38 -20.50 -16.74
C THR A 139 1.48 -20.14 -15.76
#